data_AF-A0A6J6G884-F1
#
_entry.id   AF-A0A6J6G884-F1
#
_cell.length_a   1.000
_cell.length_b   1.000
_cell.length_c   1.000
_cell.angle_alpha   90.00
_cell.angle_beta   90.00
_cell.angle_gamma   90.00
#
_symmetry.space_group_name_H-M   'P 1'
#
loop_
_entity.id
_entity.type
_entity.pdbx_description
1 polymer ?
#
loop_
_entity_poly.entity_id
_entity_poly.type
_entity_poly.pdbx_seq_one_letter_code
_entity_poly.pdbx_strand_id
1 'polypeptide(L)'
;MTDQLMEGNMHSRWDTEAVFELQMRLAGVGDGEPVEMGIDDAALLLDGMAFTEVMSVDFTFFQMVQWTSDFITGELRSHWTEDEWLAYVGR
;
A
#
# COMPACT_ATOMS: atom_id res chain seq x y z
N MET A 1 -21.40 -18.96 0.05
CA MET A 1 -20.83 -18.76 -1.30
C MET A 1 -20.19 -17.38 -1.42
N THR A 2 -19.42 -16.97 -0.41
CA THR A 2 -18.64 -15.72 -0.41
C THR A 2 -17.14 -16.03 -0.38
N ASP A 3 -16.78 -17.24 0.06
CA ASP A 3 -15.40 -17.70 0.22
C ASP A 3 -14.66 -17.87 -1.13
N GLN A 4 -15.38 -18.18 -2.21
CA GLN A 4 -14.78 -18.39 -3.54
C GLN A 4 -14.44 -17.11 -4.32
N LEU A 5 -14.93 -15.93 -3.90
CA LEU A 5 -14.55 -14.65 -4.51
C LEU A 5 -13.23 -14.11 -3.93
N MET A 6 -12.81 -14.59 -2.76
CA MET A 6 -11.54 -14.21 -2.12
C MET A 6 -10.36 -15.07 -2.58
N GLU A 7 -10.61 -16.30 -3.06
CA GLU A 7 -9.56 -17.27 -3.42
C GLU A 7 -8.94 -17.08 -4.82
N GLY A 8 -9.48 -16.18 -5.66
CA GLY A 8 -9.15 -16.13 -7.10
C GLY A 8 -7.86 -15.42 -7.51
N ASN A 9 -7.20 -14.64 -6.64
CA ASN A 9 -5.94 -13.96 -7.01
C ASN A 9 -5.06 -13.52 -5.82
N MET A 10 -5.23 -14.10 -4.62
CA MET A 10 -4.43 -13.76 -3.43
C MET A 10 -3.04 -14.44 -3.41
N HIS A 11 -2.37 -14.55 -4.56
CA HIS A 11 -0.93 -14.84 -4.56
C HIS A 11 -0.19 -13.63 -4.00
N SER A 12 -0.01 -13.60 -2.67
CA SER A 12 0.88 -12.75 -1.87
C SER A 12 1.33 -11.43 -2.52
N ARG A 13 0.42 -10.47 -2.72
CA ARG A 13 0.79 -9.10 -3.14
C ARG A 13 1.68 -8.39 -2.13
N TRP A 14 1.67 -8.83 -0.87
CA TRP A 14 2.46 -8.24 0.20
C TRP A 14 3.78 -9.00 0.41
N ASP A 15 4.78 -8.63 -0.38
CA ASP A 15 6.14 -9.17 -0.27
C ASP A 15 6.82 -8.64 1.01
N THR A 16 7.18 -9.56 1.92
CA THR A 16 7.80 -9.20 3.20
C THR A 16 9.18 -8.57 3.03
N GLU A 17 9.95 -8.95 2.02
CA GLU A 17 11.25 -8.36 1.73
C GLU A 17 11.06 -6.90 1.30
N ALA A 18 10.17 -6.66 0.34
CA ALA A 18 9.82 -5.30 -0.10
C ALA A 18 9.27 -4.42 1.05
N VAL A 19 8.47 -5.00 1.95
CA VAL A 19 7.97 -4.29 3.15
C VAL A 19 9.13 -3.88 4.05
N PHE A 20 10.06 -4.79 4.30
CA PHE A 20 11.20 -4.50 5.16
C PHE A 20 12.11 -3.44 4.54
N GLU A 21 12.37 -3.51 3.24
CA GLU A 21 13.15 -2.51 2.51
C GLU A 21 12.50 -1.13 2.55
N LEU A 22 11.18 -1.05 2.30
CA LEU A 22 10.44 0.20 2.39
C LEU A 22 10.45 0.76 3.82
N GLN A 23 10.25 -0.09 4.83
CA GLN A 23 10.34 0.31 6.23
C GLN A 23 11.71 0.88 6.58
N MET A 24 12.80 0.25 6.13
CA MET A 24 14.16 0.71 6.36
C MET A 24 14.42 2.06 5.69
N ARG A 25 13.91 2.28 4.47
CA ARG A 25 13.99 3.59 3.81
C ARG A 25 13.24 4.65 4.60
N LEU A 26 11.98 4.41 4.97
CA LEU A 26 11.17 5.36 5.73
C LEU A 26 11.77 5.67 7.11
N ALA A 27 12.35 4.68 7.79
CA ALA A 27 12.97 4.87 9.11
C ALA A 27 14.34 5.55 9.05
N GLY A 28 15.05 5.44 7.93
CA GLY A 28 16.39 6.03 7.73
C GLY A 28 16.38 7.48 7.30
N VAL A 29 15.21 8.04 6.96
CA VAL A 29 15.06 9.41 6.47
C VAL A 29 15.05 10.37 7.65
N GLY A 30 15.92 11.39 7.59
CA GLY A 30 15.97 12.45 8.60
C GLY A 30 14.74 13.35 8.54
N ASP A 31 14.44 14.04 9.65
CA ASP A 31 13.31 14.97 9.73
C ASP A 31 13.35 16.00 8.58
N GLY A 32 12.32 15.98 7.74
CA GLY A 32 12.15 16.92 6.62
C GLY A 32 12.87 16.54 5.33
N GLU A 33 13.61 15.43 5.29
CA GLU A 33 14.21 14.92 4.07
C GLU A 33 13.17 14.18 3.21
N PRO A 34 13.20 14.33 1.88
CA PRO A 34 12.26 13.64 1.00
C PRO A 34 12.60 12.15 0.88
N VAL A 35 11.56 11.32 0.72
CA VAL A 35 11.69 9.89 0.39
C VAL A 35 11.21 9.67 -1.04
N GLU A 36 12.02 9.00 -1.85
CA GLU A 36 11.58 8.57 -3.17
C GLU A 36 10.65 7.36 -3.05
N MET A 37 9.45 7.49 -3.60
CA MET A 37 8.39 6.48 -3.55
C MET A 37 8.07 6.00 -4.96
N GLY A 38 8.25 4.70 -5.19
CA GLY A 38 7.92 4.04 -6.44
C GLY A 38 6.45 3.61 -6.54
N ILE A 39 6.05 3.15 -7.74
CA ILE A 39 4.70 2.61 -7.99
C ILE A 39 4.47 1.32 -7.19
N ASP A 40 5.54 0.55 -7.02
CA ASP A 40 5.64 -0.64 -6.21
C ASP A 40 5.43 -0.33 -4.73
N ASP A 41 6.06 0.73 -4.21
CA ASP A 41 5.86 1.17 -2.83
C ASP A 41 4.41 1.59 -2.57
N ALA A 42 3.84 2.39 -3.48
CA ALA A 42 2.46 2.85 -3.38
C ALA A 42 1.46 1.68 -3.41
N ALA A 43 1.66 0.72 -4.32
CA ALA A 43 0.81 -0.46 -4.40
C ALA A 43 0.97 -1.38 -3.18
N LEU A 44 2.20 -1.61 -2.73
CA LEU A 44 2.50 -2.43 -1.55
C LEU A 44 1.84 -1.88 -0.29
N LEU A 45 1.87 -0.55 -0.11
CA LEU A 45 1.21 0.12 1.00
C LEU A 45 -0.31 0.02 0.88
N LEU A 46 -0.91 0.26 -0.30
CA LEU A 46 -2.36 0.12 -0.48
C LEU A 46 -2.86 -1.29 -0.24
N ASP A 47 -2.12 -2.30 -0.68
CA ASP A 47 -2.46 -3.70 -0.43
C ASP A 47 -2.41 -4.02 1.07
N GLY A 48 -1.39 -3.51 1.78
CA GLY A 48 -1.29 -3.61 3.24
C GLY A 48 -2.41 -2.87 3.98
N MET A 49 -2.79 -1.67 3.51
CA MET A 49 -3.86 -0.88 4.13
C MET A 49 -5.23 -1.52 3.92
N ALA A 50 -5.54 -2.05 2.72
CA ALA A 50 -6.82 -2.71 2.46
C ALA A 50 -7.08 -3.88 3.44
N PHE A 51 -6.05 -4.65 3.77
CA PHE A 51 -6.13 -5.67 4.82
C PHE A 51 -6.25 -5.04 6.21
N THR A 52 -5.40 -4.06 6.52
CA THR A 52 -5.30 -3.47 7.86
C THR A 52 -6.54 -2.66 8.23
N GLU A 53 -7.22 -1.98 7.31
CA GLU A 53 -8.44 -1.21 7.56
C GLU A 53 -9.54 -2.09 8.13
N VAL A 54 -9.80 -3.24 7.50
CA VAL A 54 -10.82 -4.19 7.97
C VAL A 54 -10.46 -4.71 9.36
N MET A 55 -9.19 -5.01 9.59
CA MET A 55 -8.70 -5.57 10.84
C MET A 55 -8.56 -4.54 11.97
N SER A 56 -8.45 -3.25 11.64
CA SER A 56 -8.13 -2.19 12.59
C SER A 56 -9.30 -1.29 12.95
N VAL A 57 -10.50 -1.50 12.40
CA VAL A 57 -11.68 -0.61 12.58
C VAL A 57 -12.00 -0.27 14.04
N ASP A 58 -11.77 -1.20 14.97
CA ASP A 58 -12.02 -1.02 16.40
C ASP A 58 -10.78 -0.56 17.19
N PHE A 59 -9.67 -0.29 16.52
CA PHE A 59 -8.40 0.09 17.13
C PHE A 59 -8.12 1.59 16.98
N THR A 60 -7.37 2.14 17.93
CA THR A 60 -7.07 3.58 18.00
C THR A 60 -6.21 4.10 16.84
N PHE A 61 -5.51 3.22 16.14
CA PHE A 61 -4.65 3.57 15.00
C PHE A 61 -5.39 3.54 13.65
N PHE A 62 -6.67 3.18 13.61
CA PHE A 62 -7.46 3.11 12.37
C PHE A 62 -7.40 4.39 11.54
N GLN A 63 -7.48 5.56 12.20
CA GLN A 63 -7.42 6.85 11.51
C GLN A 63 -6.10 7.05 10.75
N MET A 64 -4.99 6.52 11.27
CA MET A 64 -3.70 6.58 10.55
C MET A 64 -3.71 5.68 9.31
N VAL A 65 -4.32 4.50 9.40
CA VAL A 65 -4.45 3.57 8.27
C VAL A 65 -5.28 4.21 7.15
N GLN A 66 -6.43 4.81 7.50
CA GLN A 66 -7.27 5.54 6.53
C GLN A 66 -6.51 6.71 5.91
N TRP A 67 -5.81 7.50 6.73
CA TRP A 67 -5.01 8.61 6.23
C TRP A 67 -3.94 8.15 5.23
N THR A 68 -3.27 7.03 5.50
CA THR A 68 -2.28 6.46 4.57
C THR A 68 -2.91 6.04 3.25
N SER A 69 -4.06 5.35 3.27
CA SER A 69 -4.81 5.01 2.05
C SER A 69 -5.21 6.24 1.25
N ASP A 70 -5.77 7.25 1.93
CA ASP A 70 -6.21 8.50 1.30
C ASP A 70 -5.03 9.28 0.71
N PHE A 71 -3.90 9.33 1.41
CA PHE A 71 -2.69 9.99 0.93
C PHE A 71 -2.14 9.32 -0.34
N ILE A 72 -2.03 8.00 -0.35
CA ILE A 72 -1.49 7.29 -1.52
C ILE A 72 -2.44 7.44 -2.71
N THR A 73 -3.75 7.31 -2.51
CA THR A 73 -4.74 7.43 -3.58
C THR A 73 -4.93 8.86 -4.09
N GLY A 74 -4.87 9.86 -3.19
CA GLY A 74 -5.08 11.26 -3.53
C GLY A 74 -3.84 11.95 -4.08
N GLU A 75 -2.68 11.71 -3.47
CA GLU A 75 -1.45 12.44 -3.78
C GLU A 75 -0.52 11.61 -4.66
N LEU A 76 -0.18 10.38 -4.25
CA LEU A 76 0.83 9.59 -4.95
C LEU A 76 0.34 9.01 -6.29
N ARG A 77 -0.90 8.52 -6.33
CA ARG A 77 -1.48 7.82 -7.49
C ARG A 77 -1.47 8.66 -8.77
N SER A 78 -1.53 9.98 -8.64
CA SER A 78 -1.55 10.92 -9.77
C SER A 78 -0.24 10.99 -10.56
N HIS A 79 0.86 10.49 -10.00
CA HIS A 79 2.18 10.52 -10.63
C HIS A 79 2.38 9.44 -11.70
N TRP A 80 1.49 8.44 -11.78
CA TRP A 80 1.49 7.41 -12.82
C TRP A 80 0.22 7.48 -13.65
N THR A 81 0.36 7.22 -14.94
CA THR A 81 -0.78 7.09 -15.84
C THR A 81 -1.64 5.87 -15.47
N GLU A 82 -2.90 5.86 -15.91
CA GLU A 82 -3.77 4.71 -15.70
C GLU A 82 -3.19 3.43 -16.32
N ASP A 83 -2.60 3.53 -17.51
CA ASP A 83 -1.99 2.38 -18.19
C ASP A 83 -0.79 1.82 -17.41
N GLU A 84 0.07 2.67 -16.86
CA GLU A 84 1.20 2.26 -16.01
C GLU A 84 0.72 1.57 -14.73
N TRP A 85 -0.33 2.12 -14.12
CA TRP A 85 -0.93 1.55 -12.91
C TRP A 85 -1.57 0.19 -13.17
N LEU A 86 -2.39 0.08 -14.22
CA LEU A 86 -3.03 -1.18 -14.61
C LEU A 86 -2.00 -2.22 -15.04
N ALA A 87 -0.94 -1.81 -15.75
CA ALA A 87 0.16 -2.68 -16.14
C ALA A 87 0.98 -3.18 -14.95
N TYR A 88 0.98 -2.46 -13.82
CA TYR A 88 1.59 -2.91 -12.57
C TYR A 88 0.65 -3.84 -11.80
N VAL A 89 -0.58 -3.40 -11.53
CA VAL A 89 -1.58 -4.15 -10.73
C VAL A 89 -2.03 -5.44 -11.41
N GLY A 90 -1.91 -5.52 -12.74
CA GLY A 90 -2.21 -6.72 -13.51
C GLY A 90 -1.07 -7.76 -13.59
N ARG A 91 0.08 -7.52 -12.95
CA ARG A 91 1.18 -8.50 -12.82
C ARG A 91 0.92 -9.47 -11.67
#